data_AF-A0A2E8XSJ3-F1
#
_entry.id   AF-A0A2E8XSJ3-F1
#
_cell.length_a   1.000
_cell.length_b   1.000
_cell.length_c   1.000
_cell.angle_alpha   90.00
_cell.angle_beta   90.00
_cell.angle_gamma   90.00
#
_symmetry.space_group_name_H-M   'P 1'
#
loop_
_entity.id
_entity.type
_entity.pdbx_description
1 polymer ?
#
loop_
_entity_poly.entity_id
_entity_poly.type
_entity_poly.pdbx_seq_one_letter_code
_entity_poly.pdbx_strand_id
1 'polypeptide(L)'
;MAVMRLDHHEHARAMTGHATRFVRGALDLVLPPQCLACDALVRAPGTLCHACWDGSVFISAPLCAACGVPFEFDQAPEALCGACVRERARINRARAVFVYNDVSRNLAIGLKHRDRTHSAPALGRWLARAGR
;
A
#
# COMPACT_ATOMS: atom_id res chain seq x y z
N MET A 1 55.20 9.75 -6.62
CA MET A 1 54.28 8.61 -6.83
C MET A 1 53.15 8.72 -5.83
N ALA A 2 52.06 9.41 -6.18
CA ALA A 2 50.82 9.43 -5.43
C ALA A 2 49.71 8.94 -6.36
N VAL A 3 48.87 8.08 -5.82
CA VAL A 3 47.98 7.15 -6.51
C VAL A 3 46.83 7.91 -7.19
N MET A 4 46.79 7.83 -8.53
CA MET A 4 45.62 8.11 -9.36
C MET A 4 44.67 6.93 -9.25
N ARG A 5 43.77 6.95 -8.26
CA ARG A 5 42.66 6.00 -8.18
C ARG A 5 41.55 6.61 -7.35
N LEU A 6 40.47 6.98 -8.03
CA LEU A 6 39.05 7.13 -7.62
C LEU A 6 38.44 8.04 -8.70
N ASP A 7 37.52 7.54 -9.54
CA ASP A 7 36.54 8.32 -10.36
C ASP A 7 35.74 7.48 -11.40
N HIS A 8 35.95 6.16 -11.53
CA HIS A 8 35.20 5.36 -12.52
C HIS A 8 33.82 4.81 -12.06
N HIS A 9 33.49 4.85 -10.76
CA HIS A 9 32.25 4.24 -10.24
C HIS A 9 31.02 5.18 -10.22
N GLU A 10 31.19 6.50 -10.30
CA GLU A 10 30.09 7.45 -10.19
C GLU A 10 29.38 7.71 -11.53
N HIS A 11 30.13 7.73 -12.64
CA HIS A 11 29.59 7.95 -13.99
C HIS A 11 28.70 6.80 -14.48
N ALA A 12 29.01 5.54 -14.12
CA ALA A 12 28.21 4.38 -14.50
C ALA A 12 26.80 4.41 -13.87
N ARG A 13 26.66 4.91 -12.63
CA ARG A 13 25.35 5.04 -11.95
C ARG A 13 24.47 6.12 -12.57
N ALA A 14 25.05 7.21 -13.07
CA ALA A 14 24.32 8.31 -13.70
C ALA A 14 23.77 7.96 -15.11
N MET A 15 24.54 7.24 -15.92
CA MET A 15 24.10 6.79 -17.27
C MET A 15 22.99 5.73 -17.19
N THR A 16 23.05 4.83 -16.21
CA THR A 16 22.03 3.80 -15.96
C THR A 16 20.67 4.41 -15.62
N GLY A 17 20.64 5.56 -14.93
CA GLY A 17 19.41 6.24 -14.52
C GLY A 17 18.63 6.94 -15.63
N HIS A 18 19.28 7.28 -16.76
CA HIS A 18 18.64 7.91 -17.91
C HIS A 18 18.04 6.85 -18.84
N ALA A 19 18.79 5.79 -19.12
CA ALA A 19 18.32 4.67 -19.93
C ALA A 19 17.10 4.00 -19.29
N THR A 20 17.11 3.77 -17.97
CA THR A 20 15.97 3.18 -17.24
C THR A 20 14.72 4.07 -17.24
N ARG A 21 14.87 5.40 -17.15
CA ARG A 21 13.74 6.33 -17.27
C ARG A 21 13.13 6.34 -18.67
N PHE A 22 13.96 6.34 -19.71
CA PHE A 22 13.49 6.29 -21.09
C PHE A 22 12.72 5.00 -21.38
N VAL A 23 13.27 3.85 -20.99
CA VAL A 23 12.59 2.55 -21.12
C VAL A 23 11.26 2.54 -20.37
N ARG A 24 11.23 3.07 -19.14
CA ARG A 24 9.98 3.17 -18.38
C ARG A 24 8.95 4.07 -19.04
N GLY A 25 9.36 5.23 -19.56
CA GLY A 25 8.46 6.13 -20.29
C GLY A 25 7.91 5.51 -21.58
N ALA A 26 8.73 4.75 -22.32
CA ALA A 26 8.28 4.00 -23.48
C ALA A 26 7.32 2.86 -23.10
N LEU A 27 7.57 2.17 -21.99
CA LEU A 27 6.66 1.16 -21.45
C LEU A 27 5.32 1.79 -21.03
N ASP A 28 5.33 2.93 -20.35
CA ASP A 28 4.12 3.62 -19.91
C ASP A 28 3.26 4.13 -21.10
N LEU A 29 3.82 4.22 -22.31
CA LEU A 29 3.06 4.51 -23.54
C LEU A 29 2.27 3.28 -24.02
N VAL A 30 2.86 2.09 -23.94
CA VAL A 30 2.25 0.83 -24.41
C VAL A 30 1.40 0.17 -23.32
N LEU A 31 1.83 0.28 -22.07
CA LEU A 31 1.27 -0.31 -20.86
C LEU A 31 1.02 0.82 -19.84
N PRO A 32 0.04 1.69 -20.10
CA PRO A 32 -0.17 2.85 -19.26
C PRO A 32 -0.56 2.44 -17.83
N PRO A 33 -0.11 3.18 -16.81
CA PRO A 33 -0.43 2.87 -15.43
C PRO A 33 -1.95 2.95 -15.18
N GLN A 34 -2.47 1.93 -14.50
CA GLN A 34 -3.89 1.76 -14.21
C GLN A 34 -4.18 1.80 -12.70
N CYS A 35 -5.38 2.25 -12.35
CA CYS A 35 -5.91 2.27 -11.01
C CYS A 35 -5.97 0.84 -10.45
N LEU A 36 -5.47 0.64 -9.24
CA LEU A 36 -5.44 -0.69 -8.61
C LEU A 36 -6.83 -1.33 -8.45
N ALA A 37 -7.90 -0.52 -8.37
CA ALA A 37 -9.26 -0.99 -8.12
C ALA A 37 -10.13 -1.12 -9.38
N CYS A 38 -10.11 -0.13 -10.28
CA CYS A 38 -11.05 -0.02 -11.41
C CYS A 38 -10.43 0.06 -12.80
N ASP A 39 -9.10 -0.05 -12.91
CA ASP A 39 -8.34 0.00 -14.18
C ASP A 39 -8.35 1.34 -14.94
N ALA A 40 -9.01 2.38 -14.40
CA ALA A 40 -8.91 3.73 -14.96
C ALA A 40 -7.45 4.19 -15.04
N LEU A 41 -7.09 4.95 -16.08
CA LEU A 41 -5.73 5.48 -16.23
C LEU A 41 -5.37 6.39 -15.05
N VAL A 42 -4.16 6.22 -14.52
CA VAL A 42 -3.61 7.02 -13.42
C VAL A 42 -2.23 7.53 -13.79
N ARG A 43 -1.69 8.47 -13.01
CA ARG A 43 -0.39 9.08 -13.31
C ARG A 43 0.80 8.17 -12.97
N ALA A 44 0.63 7.27 -12.01
CA ALA A 44 1.72 6.42 -11.53
C ALA A 44 1.21 5.03 -11.15
N PRO A 45 1.99 3.96 -11.40
CA PRO A 45 1.66 2.61 -10.96
C PRO A 45 1.47 2.54 -9.44
N GLY A 46 0.61 1.62 -8.99
CA GLY A 46 0.41 1.41 -7.55
C GLY A 46 -0.41 2.49 -6.87
N THR A 47 -1.25 3.23 -7.61
CA THR A 47 -2.12 4.29 -7.10
C THR A 47 -3.60 4.00 -7.37
N LEU A 48 -4.47 4.70 -6.66
CA LEU A 48 -5.90 4.73 -6.95
C LEU A 48 -6.22 6.00 -7.76
N CYS A 49 -7.20 5.91 -8.65
CA CYS A 49 -7.81 7.11 -9.22
C CYS A 49 -8.58 7.86 -8.13
N HIS A 50 -8.92 9.13 -8.38
CA HIS A 50 -9.63 10.00 -7.43
C HIS A 50 -10.93 9.36 -6.90
N ALA A 51 -11.78 8.84 -7.80
CA ALA A 51 -13.05 8.23 -7.40
C ALA A 51 -12.89 7.01 -6.49
N CYS A 52 -11.90 6.14 -6.78
CA CYS A 52 -11.61 4.99 -5.91
C CYS A 52 -10.93 5.41 -4.61
N TRP A 53 -10.14 6.49 -4.61
CA TRP A 53 -9.56 7.03 -3.40
C TRP A 53 -10.65 7.57 -2.47
N ASP A 54 -11.57 8.39 -2.97
CA ASP A 54 -12.69 8.93 -2.17
C ASP A 54 -13.64 7.83 -1.68
N GLY A 55 -13.88 6.82 -2.52
CA GLY A 55 -14.68 5.65 -2.14
C GLY A 55 -13.96 4.70 -1.17
N SER A 56 -12.68 4.91 -0.88
CA SER A 56 -11.93 4.07 0.05
C SER A 56 -12.00 4.61 1.47
N VAL A 57 -12.41 3.77 2.41
CA VAL A 57 -12.53 4.15 3.83
C VAL A 57 -11.37 3.53 4.59
N PHE A 58 -10.31 4.32 4.80
CA PHE A 58 -9.14 3.89 5.56
C PHE A 58 -9.45 3.78 7.05
N ILE A 59 -8.99 2.70 7.68
CA ILE A 59 -9.11 2.48 9.11
C ILE A 59 -7.89 3.10 9.82
N SER A 60 -8.14 3.93 10.83
CA SER A 60 -7.12 4.56 11.68
C SER A 60 -7.59 4.66 13.12
N ALA A 61 -6.69 4.99 14.04
CA ALA A 61 -7.01 5.26 15.45
C ALA A 61 -8.20 6.22 15.60
N PRO A 62 -9.06 6.01 16.62
CA PRO A 62 -8.94 5.02 17.72
C PRO A 62 -9.41 3.60 17.32
N LEU A 63 -8.65 2.57 17.72
CA LEU A 63 -8.91 1.16 17.39
C LEU A 63 -8.77 0.26 18.62
N CYS A 64 -9.49 -0.87 18.66
CA CYS A 64 -9.24 -1.93 19.63
C CYS A 64 -7.80 -2.44 19.50
N ALA A 65 -7.07 -2.46 20.61
CA ALA A 65 -5.67 -2.90 20.64
C ALA A 65 -5.49 -4.33 20.12
N ALA A 66 -6.46 -5.21 20.38
CA ALA A 66 -6.46 -6.61 19.99
C ALA A 66 -6.88 -6.81 18.52
N CYS A 67 -8.16 -6.62 18.21
CA CYS A 67 -8.74 -6.99 16.92
C CYS A 67 -8.73 -5.85 15.88
N GLY A 68 -8.37 -4.63 16.27
CA GLY A 68 -8.31 -3.49 15.36
C GLY A 68 -9.66 -2.95 14.90
N VAL A 69 -10.78 -3.35 15.54
CA VAL A 69 -12.09 -2.73 15.26
C VAL A 69 -12.03 -1.24 15.64
N PRO A 70 -12.48 -0.32 14.76
CA PRO A 70 -12.47 1.11 15.06
C PRO A 70 -13.48 1.45 16.16
N PHE A 71 -13.14 2.43 16.99
CA PHE A 71 -14.05 3.03 17.96
C PHE A 71 -14.69 4.29 17.38
N GLU A 72 -15.92 4.60 17.83
CA GLU A 72 -16.63 5.83 17.44
C GLU A 72 -16.05 7.07 18.13
N PHE A 73 -15.55 6.90 19.35
CA PHE A 73 -14.98 7.96 20.17
C PHE A 73 -13.59 7.56 20.63
N ASP A 74 -12.82 8.57 21.02
CA ASP A 74 -11.50 8.35 21.59
C ASP A 74 -11.58 7.48 22.85
N GLN A 75 -10.55 6.67 23.06
CA GLN A 75 -10.47 5.71 24.15
C GLN A 75 -9.13 5.82 24.83
N ALA A 76 -9.02 5.25 26.02
CA ALA A 76 -7.73 5.09 26.67
C ALA A 76 -6.74 4.32 25.77
N PRO A 77 -5.43 4.58 25.88
CA PRO A 77 -4.42 3.79 25.19
C PRO A 77 -4.59 2.29 25.44
N GLU A 78 -4.36 1.48 24.41
CA GLU A 78 -4.52 0.02 24.44
C GLU A 78 -5.95 -0.48 24.81
N ALA A 79 -6.98 0.36 24.65
CA ALA A 79 -8.36 -0.02 24.91
C ALA A 79 -8.83 -1.24 24.10
N LEU A 80 -9.70 -2.04 24.73
CA LEU A 80 -10.29 -3.24 24.15
C LEU A 80 -11.78 -3.03 23.89
N CYS A 81 -12.26 -3.51 22.75
CA CYS A 81 -13.70 -3.56 22.51
C CYS A 81 -14.36 -4.62 23.41
N GLY A 82 -15.67 -4.49 23.64
CA GLY A 82 -16.42 -5.41 24.50
C GLY A 82 -16.31 -6.88 24.09
N ALA A 83 -16.21 -7.17 22.78
CA ALA A 83 -15.97 -8.53 22.30
C ALA A 83 -14.61 -9.08 22.77
N CYS A 84 -13.54 -8.29 22.68
CA CYS A 84 -12.20 -8.71 23.10
C CYS A 84 -12.00 -8.72 24.62
N VAL A 85 -12.82 -7.99 25.39
CA VAL A 85 -12.88 -8.10 26.85
C VAL A 85 -13.54 -9.43 27.26
N ARG A 86 -14.64 -9.79 26.60
CA ARG A 86 -15.35 -11.06 26.86
C ARG A 86 -14.54 -12.28 26.47
N GLU A 87 -13.97 -12.26 25.27
CA GLU A 87 -13.13 -13.33 24.76
C GLU A 87 -12.00 -12.73 23.91
N ARG A 88 -10.77 -12.88 24.38
CA ARG A 88 -9.60 -12.32 23.71
C ARG A 88 -9.37 -13.02 22.37
N ALA A 89 -9.03 -12.23 21.35
CA ALA A 89 -8.56 -12.78 20.08
C ALA A 89 -7.31 -13.66 20.31
N ARG A 90 -7.24 -14.82 19.65
CA ARG A 90 -6.10 -15.76 19.76
C ARG A 90 -4.80 -15.24 19.11
N ILE A 91 -4.87 -14.11 18.44
CA ILE A 91 -3.75 -13.41 17.82
C ILE A 91 -3.38 -12.19 18.66
N ASN A 92 -2.09 -11.86 18.72
CA ASN A 92 -1.60 -10.74 19.53
C ASN A 92 -2.23 -9.41 19.08
N ARG A 93 -2.31 -9.21 17.76
CA ARG A 93 -2.82 -7.98 17.15
C ARG A 93 -3.35 -8.27 15.74
N ALA A 94 -4.51 -7.71 15.42
CA ALA A 94 -5.07 -7.69 14.07
C ALA A 94 -5.23 -6.25 13.59
N ARG A 95 -4.90 -6.00 12.31
CA ARG A 95 -5.04 -4.69 11.67
C ARG A 95 -5.59 -4.86 10.26
N ALA A 96 -6.47 -3.95 9.88
CA ALA A 96 -7.02 -3.84 8.55
C ALA A 96 -6.71 -2.43 8.00
N VAL A 97 -6.55 -2.33 6.68
CA VAL A 97 -6.30 -1.05 6.01
C VAL A 97 -7.60 -0.31 5.74
N PHE A 98 -8.65 -1.05 5.35
CA PHE A 98 -9.91 -0.49 4.87
C PHE A 98 -11.10 -1.11 5.58
N VAL A 99 -12.17 -0.33 5.71
CA VAL A 99 -13.52 -0.89 5.88
C VAL A 99 -13.87 -1.66 4.61
N TYR A 100 -14.55 -2.79 4.76
CA TYR A 100 -14.93 -3.60 3.62
C TYR A 100 -16.06 -2.94 2.84
N ASN A 101 -15.79 -2.52 1.61
CA ASN A 101 -16.70 -1.84 0.71
C ASN A 101 -16.36 -2.21 -0.75
N ASP A 102 -16.99 -1.59 -1.74
CA ASP A 102 -16.78 -1.96 -3.14
C ASP A 102 -15.34 -1.76 -3.62
N VAL A 103 -14.68 -0.67 -3.20
CA VAL A 103 -13.28 -0.41 -3.56
C VAL A 103 -12.35 -1.45 -2.92
N SER A 104 -12.47 -1.66 -1.60
CA SER A 104 -11.58 -2.59 -0.89
C SER A 104 -11.86 -4.04 -1.24
N ARG A 105 -13.11 -4.40 -1.58
CA ARG A 105 -13.49 -5.67 -2.22
C ARG A 105 -12.75 -5.86 -3.55
N ASN A 106 -12.79 -4.87 -4.45
CA ASN A 106 -12.15 -4.98 -5.76
C ASN A 106 -10.64 -5.16 -5.67
N LEU A 107 -10.00 -4.49 -4.71
CA LEU A 107 -8.58 -4.68 -4.40
C LEU A 107 -8.29 -6.09 -3.88
N ALA A 108 -9.05 -6.55 -2.88
CA ALA A 108 -8.85 -7.87 -2.26
C ALA A 108 -9.10 -9.02 -3.24
N ILE A 109 -10.21 -8.98 -3.98
CA ILE A 109 -10.56 -9.98 -4.99
C ILE A 109 -9.61 -9.90 -6.19
N GLY A 110 -9.22 -8.68 -6.60
CA GLY A 110 -8.22 -8.47 -7.64
C GLY A 110 -6.92 -9.20 -7.35
N LEU A 111 -6.39 -9.01 -6.13
CA LEU A 111 -5.18 -9.68 -5.67
C LEU A 111 -5.36 -11.20 -5.57
N LYS A 112 -6.44 -11.67 -4.94
CA LYS A 112 -6.64 -13.10 -4.65
C LYS A 112 -7.00 -13.96 -5.86
N HIS A 113 -7.76 -13.40 -6.81
CA HIS A 113 -8.47 -14.20 -7.81
C HIS A 113 -8.36 -13.68 -9.25
N ARG A 114 -7.84 -12.47 -9.48
CA ARG A 114 -7.75 -11.89 -10.83
C ARG A 114 -6.32 -11.58 -11.27
N ASP A 115 -5.34 -12.28 -10.67
CA ASP A 115 -3.91 -12.13 -10.96
C ASP A 115 -3.39 -10.68 -10.91
N ARG A 116 -4.01 -9.81 -10.09
CA ARG A 116 -3.53 -8.43 -9.90
C ARG A 116 -2.40 -8.37 -8.88
N THR A 117 -1.41 -9.22 -9.05
CA THR A 117 -0.24 -9.33 -8.15
C THR A 117 0.60 -8.06 -8.12
N HIS A 118 0.57 -7.25 -9.19
CA HIS A 118 1.20 -5.92 -9.24
C HIS A 118 0.66 -4.94 -8.18
N SER A 119 -0.53 -5.18 -7.61
CA SER A 119 -1.10 -4.39 -6.51
C SER A 119 -0.46 -4.70 -5.15
N ALA A 120 0.17 -5.87 -5.00
CA ALA A 120 0.71 -6.36 -3.74
C ALA A 120 1.72 -5.41 -3.07
N PRO A 121 2.65 -4.75 -3.79
CA PRO A 121 3.57 -3.80 -3.17
C PRO A 121 2.86 -2.59 -2.56
N ALA A 122 1.81 -2.07 -3.20
CA ALA A 122 1.04 -0.94 -2.67
C ALA A 122 0.21 -1.35 -1.46
N LEU A 123 -0.54 -2.46 -1.58
CA LEU A 123 -1.34 -3.02 -0.49
C LEU A 123 -0.47 -3.39 0.71
N GLY A 124 0.70 -3.98 0.48
CA GLY A 124 1.67 -4.32 1.51
C GLY A 124 2.21 -3.10 2.24
N ARG A 125 2.52 -2.00 1.55
CA ARG A 125 2.91 -0.74 2.20
C ARG A 125 1.80 -0.17 3.07
N TRP A 126 0.54 -0.24 2.62
CA TRP A 126 -0.58 0.22 3.43
C TRP A 126 -0.83 -0.67 4.65
N LEU A 127 -0.71 -2.00 4.50
CA LEU A 127 -0.77 -2.95 5.61
C LEU A 127 0.34 -2.71 6.63
N ALA A 128 1.59 -2.52 6.17
CA ALA A 128 2.72 -2.22 7.04
C ALA A 128 2.51 -0.91 7.81
N ARG A 129 1.88 0.10 7.18
CA ARG A 129 1.52 1.34 7.87
C ARG A 129 0.41 1.14 8.90
N ALA A 130 -0.62 0.38 8.58
CA ALA A 130 -1.73 0.07 9.51
C ALA A 130 -1.30 -0.85 10.66
N GLY A 131 -0.24 -1.66 10.45
CA GLY A 131 0.33 -2.59 11.41
C GLY A 131 1.19 -1.95 12.50
N ARG A 132 1.56 -0.68 12.36
CA ARG A 132 2.33 0.06 13.36
C ARG A 132 1.56 0.21 14.68
#